data_AF-A0A958FL11-F1
#
_entry.id   AF-A0A958FL11-F1
#
_cell.length_a   1.000
_cell.length_b   1.000
_cell.length_c   1.000
_cell.angle_alpha   90.00
_cell.angle_beta   90.00
_cell.angle_gamma   90.00
#
_symmetry.space_group_name_H-M   'P 1'
#
loop_
_entity.id
_entity.type
_entity.pdbx_description
1 polymer ?
#
loop_
_entity_poly.entity_id
_entity_poly.type
_entity_poly.pdbx_seq_one_letter_code
_entity_poly.pdbx_strand_id
1 'polypeptide(L)'
;DEIIAQFPKLKVLISIISPRYLESEWCRKELLGFYQAAQAKGGVRVGNKSRIFKVIKTPVPREQFPEEVQGLLGYEFFEKEADGHFREFRLDKESPTYYQFIERFEDVAQDLSQLIRKLDTAALTSVPTEITAVAANPPEKTVYLAVTTSDLSGDRDNIRRDLSERGYTVLPDQELPLDSRLRETVSGYLKRCKLAIHLVGGKYGLVPEDEERSLLEIQCQLSSDATLNRLIWMPPDPGNGDERQQRFLTDLQESAAREGSELLRSKLEDFKTVIVDTLEKLAAPAPSVVAGDSSTPRIYLMFDQSDRETVTAIDDYLYNKGFEVLLPVFEGNESDIREIHKENLRICDAVLIYYNQASEPWINFKMNDLRKAPG
;
A
#
# COMPACT_ATOMS: atom_id res chain seq x y z
N ASP A 1 -26.39 10.67 -35.41
CA ASP A 1 -24.93 10.62 -35.25
C ASP A 1 -24.42 9.20 -35.23
N GLU A 2 -23.62 8.84 -36.22
CA GLU A 2 -23.04 7.50 -36.40
C GLU A 2 -22.14 7.08 -35.23
N ILE A 3 -21.47 8.05 -34.58
CA ILE A 3 -20.60 7.83 -33.41
C ILE A 3 -21.40 7.38 -32.18
N ILE A 4 -22.53 8.03 -31.88
CA ILE A 4 -23.37 7.70 -30.72
C ILE A 4 -23.92 6.26 -30.82
N ALA A 5 -24.26 5.84 -32.04
CA ALA A 5 -24.74 4.48 -32.29
C ALA A 5 -23.68 3.40 -32.02
N GLN A 6 -22.38 3.75 -31.99
CA GLN A 6 -21.30 2.83 -31.66
C GLN A 6 -21.01 2.73 -30.16
N PHE A 7 -21.43 3.69 -29.32
CA PHE A 7 -21.12 3.68 -27.87
C PHE A 7 -21.50 2.36 -27.17
N PRO A 8 -22.65 1.72 -27.45
CA PRO A 8 -22.98 0.44 -26.84
C PRO A 8 -22.04 -0.72 -27.23
N LYS A 9 -21.21 -0.55 -28.26
CA LYS A 9 -20.20 -1.53 -28.70
C LYS A 9 -18.81 -1.22 -28.17
N LEU A 10 -18.58 0.01 -27.67
CA LEU A 10 -17.29 0.40 -27.12
C LEU A 10 -17.10 -0.22 -25.73
N LYS A 11 -15.92 -0.78 -25.51
CA LYS A 11 -15.53 -1.35 -24.21
C LYS A 11 -15.12 -0.26 -23.24
N VAL A 12 -14.34 0.71 -23.71
CA VAL A 12 -13.66 1.74 -22.91
C VAL A 12 -13.68 3.07 -23.67
N LEU A 13 -13.74 4.18 -22.93
CA LEU A 13 -13.55 5.54 -23.43
C LEU A 13 -12.30 6.15 -22.77
N ILE A 14 -11.47 6.84 -23.56
CA ILE A 14 -10.35 7.64 -23.06
C ILE A 14 -10.72 9.12 -23.24
N SER A 15 -10.82 9.86 -22.14
CA SER A 15 -11.14 11.29 -22.15
C SER A 15 -9.89 12.10 -21.83
N ILE A 16 -9.37 12.81 -22.83
CA ILE A 16 -8.18 13.67 -22.69
C ILE A 16 -8.62 15.07 -22.28
N ILE A 17 -8.68 15.28 -20.97
CA ILE A 17 -9.17 16.51 -20.34
C ILE A 17 -8.10 17.60 -20.41
N SER A 18 -8.54 18.77 -20.86
CA SER A 18 -7.86 20.05 -20.89
C SER A 18 -8.92 21.16 -20.85
N PRO A 19 -8.58 22.44 -20.60
CA PRO A 19 -9.56 23.52 -20.64
C PRO A 19 -10.41 23.52 -21.93
N ARG A 20 -9.76 23.32 -23.09
CA ARG A 20 -10.44 23.26 -24.39
C ARG A 20 -11.35 22.04 -24.57
N TYR A 21 -11.04 20.93 -23.90
CA TYR A 21 -11.92 19.76 -23.90
C TYR A 21 -13.25 20.07 -23.18
N LEU A 22 -13.17 20.79 -22.06
CA LEU A 22 -14.35 21.17 -21.26
C LEU A 22 -15.23 22.22 -21.96
N GLU A 23 -14.63 23.08 -22.78
CA GLU A 23 -15.37 24.04 -23.63
C GLU A 23 -16.02 23.40 -24.87
N SER A 24 -15.62 22.19 -25.23
CA SER A 24 -16.13 21.50 -26.42
C SER A 24 -17.44 20.77 -26.12
N GLU A 25 -18.54 21.29 -26.67
CA GLU A 25 -19.86 20.65 -26.64
C GLU A 25 -19.84 19.21 -27.17
N TRP A 26 -19.02 18.95 -28.19
CA TRP A 26 -18.89 17.61 -28.77
C TRP A 26 -18.22 16.64 -27.78
N CYS A 27 -17.12 17.05 -27.16
CA CYS A 27 -16.40 16.21 -26.19
C CYS A 27 -17.27 15.88 -24.98
N ARG A 28 -18.06 16.85 -24.49
CA ARG A 28 -19.01 16.63 -23.39
C ARG A 28 -20.12 15.67 -23.78
N LYS A 29 -20.69 15.80 -24.98
CA LYS A 29 -21.72 14.87 -25.50
C LYS A 29 -21.19 13.45 -25.67
N GLU A 30 -19.95 13.30 -26.14
CA GLU A 30 -19.31 11.99 -26.27
C GLU A 30 -19.11 11.31 -24.92
N LEU A 31 -18.59 12.04 -23.93
CA LEU A 31 -18.42 11.54 -22.58
C LEU A 31 -19.76 11.11 -21.95
N LEU A 32 -20.76 11.98 -21.98
CA LEU A 32 -22.08 11.70 -21.43
C LEU A 32 -22.76 10.52 -22.16
N GLY A 33 -22.69 10.50 -23.49
CA GLY A 33 -23.29 9.45 -24.30
C GLY A 33 -22.66 8.08 -24.02
N PHE A 34 -21.33 8.01 -23.87
CA PHE A 34 -20.68 6.77 -23.45
C PHE A 34 -21.04 6.38 -22.02
N TYR A 35 -21.04 7.34 -21.08
CA TYR A 35 -21.40 7.07 -19.68
C TYR A 35 -22.79 6.44 -19.56
N GLN A 36 -23.80 7.03 -20.22
CA GLN A 36 -25.17 6.52 -20.26
C GLN A 36 -25.25 5.14 -20.91
N ALA A 37 -24.56 4.92 -22.05
CA ALA A 37 -24.54 3.64 -22.73
C ALA A 37 -23.86 2.54 -21.89
N ALA A 38 -22.77 2.86 -21.19
CA ALA A 38 -22.07 1.94 -20.31
C ALA A 38 -22.91 1.58 -19.09
N GLN A 39 -23.62 2.54 -18.49
CA GLN A 39 -24.54 2.31 -17.37
C GLN A 39 -25.65 1.32 -17.74
N ALA A 40 -26.20 1.42 -18.96
CA ALA A 40 -27.22 0.49 -19.45
C ALA A 40 -26.68 -0.91 -19.81
N LYS A 41 -25.36 -1.06 -20.02
CA LYS A 41 -24.76 -2.25 -20.63
C LYS A 41 -23.54 -2.73 -19.86
N GLY A 42 -23.79 -3.20 -18.64
CA GLY A 42 -22.78 -3.82 -17.75
C GLY A 42 -22.13 -2.87 -16.75
N GLY A 43 -22.63 -1.64 -16.62
CA GLY A 43 -22.12 -0.64 -15.69
C GLY A 43 -20.89 0.12 -16.19
N VAL A 44 -20.65 1.29 -15.58
CA VAL A 44 -19.47 2.15 -15.86
C VAL A 44 -18.20 1.59 -15.19
N ARG A 45 -18.34 0.73 -14.18
CA ARG A 45 -17.22 0.07 -13.48
C ARG A 45 -17.25 -1.43 -13.67
N VAL A 46 -16.07 -2.03 -13.74
CA VAL A 46 -15.86 -3.49 -13.68
C VAL A 46 -14.86 -3.78 -12.57
N GLY A 47 -15.34 -4.36 -11.47
CA GLY A 47 -14.59 -4.46 -10.23
C GLY A 47 -14.22 -3.07 -9.69
N ASN A 48 -12.92 -2.84 -9.50
CA ASN A 48 -12.36 -1.56 -9.03
C ASN A 48 -11.96 -0.60 -10.17
N LYS A 49 -12.14 -0.98 -11.44
CA LYS A 49 -11.70 -0.18 -12.60
C LYS A 49 -12.87 0.49 -13.32
N SER A 50 -12.66 1.74 -13.73
CA SER A 50 -13.59 2.50 -14.58
C SER A 50 -13.42 2.13 -16.05
N ARG A 51 -14.53 2.11 -16.81
CA ARG A 51 -14.54 2.04 -18.28
C ARG A 51 -14.28 3.40 -18.93
N ILE A 52 -14.15 4.45 -18.14
CA ILE A 52 -13.74 5.79 -18.59
C ILE A 52 -12.37 6.08 -17.98
N PHE A 53 -11.38 6.28 -18.85
CA PHE A 53 -10.02 6.65 -18.48
C PHE A 53 -9.90 8.17 -18.54
N LYS A 54 -9.83 8.79 -17.36
CA LYS A 54 -9.65 10.22 -17.19
C LYS A 54 -8.17 10.57 -17.38
N VAL A 55 -7.78 11.04 -18.56
CA VAL A 55 -6.41 11.50 -18.83
C VAL A 55 -6.39 13.01 -18.76
N ILE A 56 -5.66 13.59 -17.80
CA ILE A 56 -5.62 15.04 -17.60
C ILE A 56 -4.32 15.55 -18.23
N LYS A 57 -4.45 16.14 -19.43
CA LYS A 57 -3.31 16.71 -20.16
C LYS A 57 -2.88 18.04 -19.54
N THR A 58 -3.85 18.91 -19.26
CA THR A 58 -3.63 20.24 -18.71
C THR A 58 -4.46 20.35 -17.43
N PRO A 59 -3.89 20.82 -16.31
CA PRO A 59 -4.64 20.92 -15.06
C PRO A 59 -5.88 21.79 -15.22
N VAL A 60 -6.98 21.31 -14.64
CA VAL A 60 -8.28 22.00 -14.59
C VAL A 60 -8.80 21.95 -13.15
N PRO A 61 -9.48 23.00 -12.65
CA PRO A 61 -10.10 23.00 -11.34
C PRO A 61 -11.14 21.87 -11.18
N ARG A 62 -11.26 21.32 -9.97
CA ARG A 62 -12.12 20.16 -9.67
C ARG A 62 -13.59 20.45 -10.02
N GLU A 63 -14.02 21.68 -9.83
CA GLU A 63 -15.39 22.17 -10.02
C GLU A 63 -15.77 22.24 -11.50
N GLN A 64 -14.78 22.26 -12.40
CA GLN A 64 -15.01 22.31 -13.84
C GLN A 64 -15.12 20.91 -14.47
N PHE A 65 -14.78 19.85 -13.74
CA PHE A 65 -14.94 18.49 -14.26
C PHE A 65 -16.43 18.12 -14.39
N PRO A 66 -16.81 17.40 -15.45
CA PRO A 66 -18.12 16.77 -15.53
C PRO A 66 -18.33 15.79 -14.37
N GLU A 67 -19.55 15.76 -13.81
CA GLU A 67 -19.91 14.91 -12.65
C GLU A 67 -19.59 13.43 -12.89
N GLU A 68 -19.73 12.97 -14.14
CA GLU A 68 -19.51 11.59 -14.58
C GLU A 68 -18.07 11.11 -14.35
N VAL A 69 -17.10 12.02 -14.35
CA VAL A 69 -15.66 11.72 -14.25
C VAL A 69 -14.99 12.37 -13.05
N GLN A 70 -15.67 13.27 -12.35
CA GLN A 70 -15.10 14.01 -11.23
C GLN A 70 -14.53 13.09 -10.15
N GLY A 71 -15.26 12.04 -9.74
CA GLY A 71 -14.81 11.07 -8.73
C GLY A 71 -13.86 9.97 -9.22
N LEU A 72 -13.57 9.90 -10.52
CA LEU A 72 -12.65 8.89 -11.06
C LEU A 72 -11.19 9.28 -10.77
N LEU A 73 -10.32 8.29 -10.53
CA LEU A 73 -8.88 8.56 -10.57
C LEU A 73 -8.46 9.00 -11.98
N GLY A 74 -7.57 9.99 -12.05
CA GLY A 74 -7.03 10.51 -13.30
C GLY A 74 -5.57 10.13 -13.50
N TYR A 75 -5.15 10.07 -14.77
CA TYR A 75 -3.75 10.02 -15.18
C TYR A 75 -3.31 11.45 -15.51
N GLU A 76 -2.50 12.03 -14.64
CA GLU A 76 -1.98 13.39 -14.83
C GLU A 76 -0.75 13.37 -15.72
N PHE A 77 -0.82 14.06 -16.87
CA PHE A 77 0.29 14.25 -17.80
C PHE A 77 0.96 15.61 -17.57
N PHE A 78 1.09 16.01 -16.32
CA PHE A 78 1.76 17.23 -15.89
C PHE A 78 2.26 17.09 -14.46
N GLU A 79 3.19 17.95 -14.07
CA GLU A 79 3.57 18.16 -12.67
C GLU A 79 3.17 19.57 -12.24
N LYS A 80 2.80 19.73 -10.96
CA LYS A 80 2.53 21.05 -10.34
C LYS A 80 3.71 21.46 -9.47
N GLU A 81 4.25 22.63 -9.74
CA GLU A 81 5.31 23.26 -8.95
C GLU A 81 4.72 23.91 -7.68
N ALA A 82 5.58 24.24 -6.72
CA ALA A 82 5.16 24.76 -5.42
C ALA A 82 4.52 26.16 -5.49
N ASP A 83 4.81 26.92 -6.54
CA ASP A 83 4.27 28.26 -6.81
C ASP A 83 2.92 28.23 -7.55
N GLY A 84 2.39 27.03 -7.84
CA GLY A 84 1.14 26.85 -8.56
C GLY A 84 1.29 26.81 -10.09
N HIS A 85 2.50 27.00 -10.63
CA HIS A 85 2.76 26.70 -12.03
C HIS A 85 2.67 25.19 -12.28
N PHE A 86 2.45 24.83 -13.54
CA PHE A 86 2.45 23.44 -13.97
C PHE A 86 3.31 23.26 -15.20
N ARG A 87 3.81 22.04 -15.38
CA ARG A 87 4.59 21.64 -16.54
C ARG A 87 3.99 20.39 -17.14
N GLU A 88 3.49 20.49 -18.37
CA GLU A 88 2.97 19.35 -19.12
C GLU A 88 4.09 18.40 -19.53
N PHE A 89 3.81 17.10 -19.50
CA PHE A 89 4.68 16.08 -20.05
C PHE A 89 4.58 16.08 -21.57
N ARG A 90 5.72 16.04 -22.26
CA ARG A 90 5.78 16.15 -23.71
C ARG A 90 6.33 14.88 -24.35
N LEU A 91 5.64 14.37 -25.36
CA LEU A 91 6.14 13.32 -26.26
C LEU A 91 7.13 13.91 -27.28
N ASP A 92 8.20 14.49 -26.77
CA ASP A 92 9.30 15.07 -27.53
C ASP A 92 10.60 14.64 -26.85
N LYS A 93 11.47 13.91 -27.56
CA LYS A 93 12.70 13.33 -26.97
C LYS A 93 13.66 14.38 -26.44
N GLU A 94 13.56 15.61 -26.93
CA GLU A 94 14.37 16.73 -26.44
C GLU A 94 13.77 17.38 -25.18
N SER A 95 12.52 17.03 -24.83
CA SER A 95 11.87 17.55 -23.64
C SER A 95 12.45 16.90 -22.38
N PRO A 96 12.70 17.68 -21.31
CA PRO A 96 13.07 17.13 -20.01
C PRO A 96 11.96 16.28 -19.37
N THR A 97 10.74 16.30 -19.92
CA THR A 97 9.58 15.55 -19.43
C THR A 97 9.24 14.31 -20.26
N TYR A 98 10.10 13.95 -21.22
CA TYR A 98 9.85 12.84 -22.16
C TYR A 98 9.65 11.51 -21.43
N TYR A 99 10.53 11.18 -20.49
CA TYR A 99 10.45 9.90 -19.78
C TYR A 99 9.22 9.83 -18.87
N GLN A 100 8.85 10.94 -18.20
CA GLN A 100 7.61 11.04 -17.43
C GLN A 100 6.37 10.83 -18.32
N PHE A 101 6.40 11.35 -19.57
CA PHE A 101 5.34 11.05 -20.53
C PHE A 101 5.26 9.56 -20.85
N ILE A 102 6.40 8.92 -21.14
CA ILE A 102 6.45 7.49 -21.51
C ILE A 102 5.97 6.63 -20.34
N GLU A 103 6.43 6.88 -19.13
CA GLU A 103 5.99 6.15 -17.93
C GLU A 103 4.48 6.28 -17.71
N ARG A 104 3.94 7.50 -17.81
CA ARG A 104 2.48 7.72 -17.64
C ARG A 104 1.67 7.09 -18.77
N PHE A 105 2.20 7.11 -19.98
CA PHE A 105 1.60 6.44 -21.14
C PHE A 105 1.56 4.93 -20.94
N GLU A 106 2.64 4.33 -20.43
CA GLU A 106 2.70 2.91 -20.10
C GLU A 106 1.67 2.55 -19.02
N ASP A 107 1.50 3.36 -17.97
CA ASP A 107 0.46 3.15 -16.95
C ASP A 107 -0.94 3.08 -17.58
N VAL A 108 -1.27 4.06 -18.44
CA VAL A 108 -2.56 4.09 -19.14
C VAL A 108 -2.72 2.84 -20.02
N ALA A 109 -1.70 2.47 -20.78
CA ALA A 109 -1.74 1.33 -21.70
C ALA A 109 -1.90 0.00 -20.97
N GLN A 110 -1.16 -0.20 -19.86
CA GLN A 110 -1.27 -1.39 -19.03
C GLN A 110 -2.65 -1.50 -18.40
N ASP A 111 -3.16 -0.43 -17.80
CA ASP A 111 -4.48 -0.44 -17.16
C ASP A 111 -5.61 -0.67 -18.16
N LEU A 112 -5.52 -0.06 -19.35
CA LEU A 112 -6.44 -0.26 -20.46
C LEU A 112 -6.43 -1.72 -20.94
N SER A 113 -5.25 -2.28 -21.15
CA SER A 113 -5.06 -3.68 -21.57
C SER A 113 -5.66 -4.66 -20.56
N GLN A 114 -5.39 -4.46 -19.26
CA GLN A 114 -5.95 -5.27 -18.19
C GLN A 114 -7.48 -5.21 -18.15
N LEU A 115 -8.07 -4.01 -18.32
CA LEU A 115 -9.53 -3.87 -18.33
C LEU A 115 -10.15 -4.55 -19.55
N ILE A 116 -9.60 -4.35 -20.74
CA ILE A 116 -10.11 -4.96 -21.97
C ILE A 116 -10.06 -6.49 -21.87
N ARG A 117 -8.96 -7.06 -21.36
CA ARG A 117 -8.84 -8.51 -21.12
C ARG A 117 -9.92 -9.01 -20.16
N LYS A 118 -10.16 -8.32 -19.03
CA LYS A 118 -11.24 -8.67 -18.08
C LYS A 118 -12.62 -8.65 -18.73
N LEU A 119 -12.90 -7.63 -19.55
CA LEU A 119 -14.15 -7.53 -20.30
C LEU A 119 -14.32 -8.66 -21.32
N ASP A 120 -13.24 -9.07 -22.00
CA ASP A 120 -13.27 -10.18 -22.94
C ASP A 120 -13.51 -11.52 -22.25
N THR A 121 -12.85 -11.78 -21.13
CA THR A 121 -13.09 -13.01 -20.33
C THR A 121 -14.53 -13.08 -19.82
N ALA A 122 -15.09 -11.95 -19.37
CA ALA A 122 -16.48 -11.87 -18.92
C ALA A 122 -17.49 -12.08 -20.07
N ALA A 123 -17.19 -11.61 -21.28
CA ALA A 123 -18.05 -11.83 -22.45
C ALA A 123 -18.07 -13.30 -22.92
N LEU A 124 -16.95 -14.02 -22.75
CA LEU A 124 -16.80 -15.43 -23.14
C LEU A 124 -17.46 -16.42 -22.16
N THR A 125 -17.68 -16.02 -20.91
CA THR A 125 -18.21 -16.88 -19.82
C THR A 125 -19.72 -16.78 -19.63
N SER A 126 -20.46 -16.47 -20.69
CA SER A 126 -21.91 -16.22 -20.71
C SER A 126 -22.78 -17.44 -20.31
N VAL A 127 -22.76 -17.77 -19.02
CA VAL A 127 -23.89 -18.36 -18.30
C VAL A 127 -24.62 -17.18 -17.63
N PRO A 128 -25.95 -17.07 -17.75
CA PRO A 128 -26.70 -15.97 -17.16
C PRO A 128 -26.82 -16.20 -15.64
N THR A 129 -25.78 -15.84 -14.91
CA THR A 129 -25.92 -15.51 -13.49
C THR A 129 -26.00 -14.00 -13.42
N GLU A 130 -27.01 -13.50 -12.72
CA GLU A 130 -27.18 -12.09 -12.35
C GLU A 130 -25.81 -11.45 -12.07
N ILE A 131 -25.53 -10.31 -12.73
CA ILE A 131 -24.28 -9.57 -12.61
C ILE A 131 -24.27 -8.91 -11.22
N THR A 132 -24.06 -9.72 -10.20
CA THR A 132 -23.65 -9.35 -8.87
C THR A 132 -22.17 -9.69 -8.76
N ALA A 133 -21.34 -8.63 -8.71
CA ALA A 133 -19.96 -8.63 -8.26
C ALA A 133 -19.13 -9.89 -8.60
N VAL A 134 -18.71 -10.03 -9.86
CA VAL A 134 -17.70 -11.04 -10.23
C VAL A 134 -16.35 -10.64 -9.61
N ALA A 135 -16.01 -11.37 -8.54
CA ALA A 135 -14.71 -11.47 -7.85
C ALA A 135 -13.94 -10.16 -7.68
N ALA A 136 -14.28 -9.41 -6.62
CA ALA A 136 -13.23 -8.65 -5.93
C ALA A 136 -12.09 -9.63 -5.61
N ASN A 137 -10.84 -9.23 -5.88
CA ASN A 137 -9.68 -10.00 -5.42
C ASN A 137 -9.87 -10.29 -3.93
N PRO A 138 -9.45 -11.48 -3.43
CA PRO A 138 -9.56 -11.77 -2.01
C PRO A 138 -8.89 -10.64 -1.22
N PRO A 139 -9.43 -10.28 -0.04
CA PRO A 139 -8.89 -9.20 0.79
C PRO A 139 -7.38 -9.38 1.06
N GLU A 140 -6.91 -10.62 1.00
CA GLU A 140 -5.50 -11.03 1.11
C GLU A 140 -4.54 -10.37 0.11
N LYS A 141 -5.03 -9.97 -1.08
CA LYS A 141 -4.22 -9.26 -2.08
C LYS A 141 -4.60 -7.79 -2.22
N THR A 142 -5.19 -7.19 -1.19
CA THR A 142 -5.63 -5.79 -1.24
C THR A 142 -4.83 -4.94 -0.27
N VAL A 143 -4.28 -3.83 -0.78
CA VAL A 143 -3.42 -2.91 -0.04
C VAL A 143 -3.96 -1.49 -0.13
N TYR A 144 -3.90 -0.77 0.98
CA TYR A 144 -4.22 0.64 1.03
C TYR A 144 -2.95 1.45 0.78
N LEU A 145 -2.91 2.21 -0.31
CA LEU A 145 -1.84 3.14 -0.63
C LEU A 145 -2.37 4.56 -0.53
N ALA A 146 -2.09 5.21 0.60
CA ALA A 146 -2.62 6.51 0.96
C ALA A 146 -2.38 7.56 -0.13
N VAL A 147 -3.33 8.49 -0.30
CA VAL A 147 -3.16 9.65 -1.16
C VAL A 147 -2.06 10.54 -0.57
N THR A 148 -1.11 10.95 -1.42
CA THR A 148 0.06 11.74 -1.05
C THR A 148 -0.07 13.19 -1.51
N THR A 149 0.85 14.04 -1.03
CA THR A 149 1.08 15.39 -1.55
C THR A 149 1.85 15.34 -2.87
N SER A 150 1.88 16.48 -3.59
CA SER A 150 2.40 16.52 -4.95
C SER A 150 3.88 16.14 -5.07
N ASP A 151 4.68 16.41 -4.03
CA ASP A 151 6.10 16.07 -3.92
C ASP A 151 6.37 14.55 -3.93
N LEU A 152 5.41 13.72 -3.50
CA LEU A 152 5.54 12.26 -3.47
C LEU A 152 4.56 11.54 -4.42
N SER A 153 3.97 12.26 -5.37
CA SER A 153 3.01 11.69 -6.33
C SER A 153 3.68 10.66 -7.26
N GLY A 154 4.88 10.97 -7.75
CA GLY A 154 5.68 10.06 -8.58
C GLY A 154 6.10 8.78 -7.83
N ASP A 155 6.60 8.92 -6.60
CA ASP A 155 6.99 7.77 -5.76
C ASP A 155 5.80 6.85 -5.46
N ARG A 156 4.63 7.45 -5.19
CA ARG A 156 3.39 6.71 -4.99
C ARG A 156 2.95 5.95 -6.24
N ASP A 157 3.00 6.59 -7.41
CA ASP A 157 2.64 5.94 -8.68
C ASP A 157 3.60 4.80 -9.01
N ASN A 158 4.88 4.97 -8.70
CA ASN A 158 5.90 3.94 -8.84
C ASN A 158 5.58 2.72 -7.95
N ILE A 159 5.29 2.92 -6.66
CA ILE A 159 4.85 1.83 -5.75
C ILE A 159 3.55 1.18 -6.24
N ARG A 160 2.58 1.98 -6.72
CA ARG A 160 1.33 1.44 -7.28
C ARG A 160 1.61 0.49 -8.45
N ARG A 161 2.51 0.87 -9.36
CA ARG A 161 2.89 0.06 -10.52
C ARG A 161 3.46 -1.29 -10.07
N ASP A 162 4.46 -1.26 -9.18
CA ASP A 162 5.11 -2.46 -8.64
C ASP A 162 4.10 -3.40 -7.96
N LEU A 163 3.19 -2.86 -7.15
CA LEU A 163 2.13 -3.64 -6.48
C LEU A 163 1.15 -4.24 -7.49
N SER A 164 0.76 -3.47 -8.49
CA SER A 164 -0.20 -3.90 -9.51
C SER A 164 0.38 -4.99 -10.42
N GLU A 165 1.66 -4.89 -10.78
CA GLU A 165 2.39 -5.91 -11.55
C GLU A 165 2.50 -7.24 -10.78
N ARG A 166 2.64 -7.17 -9.46
CA ARG A 166 2.63 -8.34 -8.55
C ARG A 166 1.22 -8.90 -8.29
N GLY A 167 0.18 -8.27 -8.85
CA GLY A 167 -1.21 -8.73 -8.76
C GLY A 167 -1.96 -8.26 -7.52
N TYR A 168 -1.44 -7.27 -6.78
CA TYR A 168 -2.15 -6.64 -5.67
C TYR A 168 -3.19 -5.63 -6.17
N THR A 169 -4.28 -5.50 -5.43
CA THR A 169 -5.31 -4.48 -5.62
C THR A 169 -4.99 -3.29 -4.75
N VAL A 170 -4.71 -2.16 -5.39
CA VAL A 170 -4.38 -0.92 -4.69
C VAL A 170 -5.64 -0.09 -4.50
N LEU A 171 -5.94 0.25 -3.24
CA LEU A 171 -6.99 1.18 -2.83
C LEU A 171 -6.35 2.47 -2.26
N PRO A 172 -7.02 3.64 -2.31
CA PRO A 172 -8.32 3.88 -2.92
C PRO A 172 -8.26 3.79 -4.47
N ASP A 173 -9.34 3.30 -5.06
CA ASP A 173 -9.58 3.16 -6.51
C ASP A 173 -10.50 4.26 -7.07
N GLN A 174 -10.73 5.30 -6.28
CA GLN A 174 -11.44 6.53 -6.60
C GLN A 174 -10.76 7.71 -5.91
N GLU A 175 -11.05 8.93 -6.37
CA GLU A 175 -10.67 10.10 -5.60
C GLU A 175 -11.40 10.11 -4.25
N LEU A 176 -10.66 10.43 -3.18
CA LEU A 176 -11.28 10.57 -1.86
C LEU A 176 -12.18 11.81 -1.85
N PRO A 177 -13.38 11.73 -1.23
CA PRO A 177 -14.19 12.92 -1.03
C PRO A 177 -13.47 13.89 -0.10
N LEU A 178 -13.70 15.18 -0.30
CA LEU A 178 -13.08 16.26 0.47
C LEU A 178 -14.04 16.90 1.46
N ASP A 179 -15.14 16.21 1.74
CA ASP A 179 -16.20 16.63 2.66
C ASP A 179 -16.33 15.62 3.82
N SER A 180 -17.39 15.78 4.62
CA SER A 180 -17.72 14.92 5.77
C SER A 180 -17.72 13.40 5.49
N ARG A 181 -17.82 12.95 4.23
CA ARG A 181 -17.78 11.53 3.84
C ARG A 181 -16.38 10.94 3.82
N LEU A 182 -15.33 11.76 3.92
CA LEU A 182 -13.93 11.35 3.84
C LEU A 182 -13.61 10.20 4.80
N ARG A 183 -13.91 10.40 6.10
CA ARG A 183 -13.53 9.43 7.13
C ARG A 183 -14.19 8.07 6.90
N GLU A 184 -15.50 8.04 6.65
CA GLU A 184 -16.24 6.81 6.37
C GLU A 184 -15.70 6.10 5.12
N THR A 185 -15.38 6.86 4.06
CA THR A 185 -14.82 6.32 2.82
C THR A 185 -13.46 5.68 3.05
N VAL A 186 -12.55 6.36 3.76
CA VAL A 186 -11.22 5.84 4.08
C VAL A 186 -11.31 4.60 4.96
N SER A 187 -12.12 4.63 6.03
CA SER A 187 -12.35 3.46 6.87
C SER A 187 -12.93 2.27 6.08
N GLY A 188 -13.82 2.53 5.12
CA GLY A 188 -14.35 1.51 4.21
C GLY A 188 -13.28 0.86 3.34
N TYR A 189 -12.32 1.63 2.84
CA TYR A 189 -11.16 1.07 2.12
C TYR A 189 -10.24 0.28 3.05
N LEU A 190 -9.88 0.81 4.22
CA LEU A 190 -8.98 0.17 5.17
C LEU A 190 -9.49 -1.21 5.61
N LYS A 191 -10.80 -1.36 5.86
CA LYS A 191 -11.43 -2.64 6.22
C LYS A 191 -11.24 -3.76 5.18
N ARG A 192 -10.96 -3.40 3.93
CA ARG A 192 -10.78 -4.34 2.82
C ARG A 192 -9.31 -4.71 2.58
N CYS A 193 -8.39 -4.04 3.25
CA CYS A 193 -6.95 -4.17 3.02
C CYS A 193 -6.29 -5.04 4.11
N LYS A 194 -5.10 -5.59 3.80
CA LYS A 194 -4.22 -6.27 4.76
C LYS A 194 -3.06 -5.41 5.24
N LEU A 195 -2.71 -4.39 4.46
CA LEU A 195 -1.60 -3.48 4.72
C LEU A 195 -2.01 -2.06 4.34
N ALA A 196 -1.68 -1.09 5.19
CA ALA A 196 -1.72 0.32 4.89
C ALA A 196 -0.31 0.88 4.68
N ILE A 197 -0.11 1.55 3.55
CA ILE A 197 1.15 2.16 3.13
C ILE A 197 0.94 3.67 3.06
N HIS A 198 1.75 4.40 3.82
CA HIS A 198 1.74 5.85 3.88
C HIS A 198 3.10 6.41 3.46
N LEU A 199 3.09 7.34 2.53
CA LEU A 199 4.29 8.08 2.12
C LEU A 199 4.13 9.51 2.64
N VAL A 200 5.07 9.96 3.46
CA VAL A 200 4.98 11.25 4.14
C VAL A 200 6.19 12.11 3.77
N GLY A 201 5.91 13.24 3.12
CA GLY A 201 6.91 14.14 2.54
C GLY A 201 7.09 15.43 3.33
N GLY A 202 7.52 16.47 2.62
CA GLY A 202 7.79 17.79 3.20
C GLY A 202 6.57 18.70 3.30
N LYS A 203 5.49 18.36 2.60
CA LYS A 203 4.29 19.20 2.50
C LYS A 203 3.19 18.68 3.43
N TYR A 204 2.49 19.60 4.10
CA TYR A 204 1.32 19.27 4.93
C TYR A 204 0.13 18.78 4.09
N GLY A 205 -0.06 19.37 2.92
CA GLY A 205 -1.11 18.99 1.99
C GLY A 205 -2.44 19.70 2.21
N LEU A 206 -3.47 19.22 1.52
CA LEU A 206 -4.81 19.78 1.53
C LEU A 206 -5.51 19.46 2.86
N VAL A 207 -6.23 20.44 3.42
CA VAL A 207 -7.17 20.25 4.53
C VAL A 207 -8.59 20.15 3.95
N PRO A 208 -9.30 19.03 4.15
CA PRO A 208 -10.68 18.87 3.68
C PRO A 208 -11.66 19.86 4.33
N GLU A 209 -12.86 20.00 3.76
CA GLU A 209 -13.93 20.81 4.36
C GLU A 209 -14.32 20.25 5.74
N ASP A 210 -14.60 21.15 6.67
CA ASP A 210 -14.96 20.84 8.07
C ASP A 210 -13.91 20.03 8.85
N GLU A 211 -12.66 19.99 8.36
CA GLU A 211 -11.53 19.33 9.02
C GLU A 211 -10.46 20.34 9.45
N GLU A 212 -9.76 20.03 10.55
CA GLU A 212 -8.61 20.83 11.02
C GLU A 212 -7.27 20.24 10.53
N ARG A 213 -7.29 18.96 10.14
CA ARG A 213 -6.11 18.17 9.81
C ARG A 213 -6.02 17.90 8.33
N SER A 214 -4.79 17.72 7.83
CA SER A 214 -4.60 17.41 6.41
C SER A 214 -5.16 16.05 6.03
N LEU A 215 -5.47 15.88 4.75
CA LEU A 215 -5.93 14.61 4.17
C LEU A 215 -4.94 13.47 4.47
N LEU A 216 -3.63 13.75 4.48
CA LEU A 216 -2.60 12.75 4.80
C LEU A 216 -2.65 12.35 6.28
N GLU A 217 -2.73 13.34 7.17
CA GLU A 217 -2.81 13.12 8.61
C GLU A 217 -4.07 12.34 9.01
N ILE A 218 -5.23 12.68 8.42
CA ILE A 218 -6.49 11.96 8.64
C ILE A 218 -6.37 10.49 8.20
N GLN A 219 -5.77 10.23 7.03
CA GLN A 219 -5.56 8.86 6.56
C GLN A 219 -4.63 8.07 7.50
N CYS A 220 -3.56 8.69 8.00
CA CYS A 220 -2.66 8.07 8.97
C CYS A 220 -3.36 7.76 10.30
N GLN A 221 -4.19 8.68 10.81
CA GLN A 221 -4.97 8.47 12.03
C GLN A 221 -5.93 7.28 11.85
N LEU A 222 -6.73 7.28 10.78
CA LEU A 222 -7.73 6.24 10.55
C LEU A 222 -7.10 4.85 10.35
N SER A 223 -5.89 4.77 9.79
CA SER A 223 -5.18 3.51 9.67
C SER A 223 -4.59 3.02 10.99
N SER A 224 -4.25 3.92 11.92
CA SER A 224 -3.91 3.57 13.31
C SER A 224 -5.10 2.90 13.99
N ASP A 225 -6.25 3.60 13.98
CA ASP A 225 -7.46 3.19 14.68
C ASP A 225 -8.00 1.83 14.16
N ALA A 226 -7.69 1.49 12.91
CA ALA A 226 -8.11 0.25 12.26
C ALA A 226 -7.30 -1.00 12.67
N THR A 227 -6.24 -0.87 13.49
CA THR A 227 -5.35 -1.97 13.90
C THR A 227 -4.78 -2.79 12.73
N LEU A 228 -4.59 -2.13 11.58
CA LEU A 228 -4.06 -2.76 10.37
C LEU A 228 -2.53 -2.67 10.37
N ASN A 229 -1.84 -3.67 9.80
CA ASN A 229 -0.40 -3.55 9.57
C ASN A 229 -0.11 -2.31 8.74
N ARG A 230 0.84 -1.50 9.20
CA ARG A 230 1.09 -0.18 8.63
C ARG A 230 2.58 0.04 8.41
N LEU A 231 2.89 0.45 7.19
CA LEU A 231 4.21 0.88 6.77
C LEU A 231 4.15 2.37 6.46
N ILE A 232 5.04 3.13 7.10
CA ILE A 232 5.16 4.58 6.93
C ILE A 232 6.55 4.85 6.38
N TRP A 233 6.62 5.49 5.22
CA TRP A 233 7.87 5.90 4.62
C TRP A 233 8.03 7.41 4.63
N MET A 234 9.26 7.83 4.92
CA MET A 234 9.71 9.20 4.81
C MET A 234 11.01 9.24 4.00
N PRO A 235 11.18 10.22 3.09
CA PRO A 235 12.46 10.42 2.44
C PRO A 235 13.53 10.80 3.49
N PRO A 236 14.82 10.51 3.22
CA PRO A 236 15.91 10.83 4.15
C PRO A 236 15.99 12.32 4.48
N ASP A 237 15.60 13.17 3.53
CA ASP A 237 15.44 14.60 3.73
C ASP A 237 14.04 15.00 3.23
N PRO A 238 13.03 15.07 4.12
CA PRO A 238 11.70 15.53 3.74
C PRO A 238 11.66 17.04 3.47
N GLY A 239 12.75 17.78 3.71
CA GLY A 239 12.78 19.23 3.60
C GLY A 239 12.09 19.94 4.77
N ASN A 240 12.03 21.27 4.67
CA ASN A 240 11.48 22.14 5.72
C ASN A 240 10.00 22.44 5.43
N GLY A 241 9.12 21.60 5.96
CA GLY A 241 7.67 21.88 5.97
C GLY A 241 7.28 23.03 6.89
N ASP A 242 6.01 23.44 6.83
CA ASP A 242 5.45 24.44 7.75
C ASP A 242 5.33 23.90 9.19
N GLU A 243 4.99 24.76 10.16
CA GLU A 243 4.87 24.33 11.56
C GLU A 243 3.86 23.19 11.76
N ARG A 244 2.81 23.15 10.94
CA ARG A 244 1.81 22.07 10.97
C ARG A 244 2.41 20.75 10.53
N GLN A 245 3.18 20.75 9.44
CA GLN A 245 3.90 19.56 9.00
C GLN A 245 4.91 19.09 10.03
N GLN A 246 5.66 20.00 10.64
CA GLN A 246 6.65 19.63 11.67
C GLN A 246 5.99 18.98 12.90
N ARG A 247 4.85 19.51 13.35
CA ARG A 247 4.05 18.89 14.42
C ARG A 247 3.57 17.50 14.01
N PHE A 248 2.94 17.38 12.85
CA PHE A 248 2.48 16.09 12.34
C PHE A 248 3.60 15.05 12.25
N LEU A 249 4.78 15.41 11.73
CA LEU A 249 5.92 14.51 11.65
C LEU A 249 6.42 14.05 13.02
N THR A 250 6.39 14.94 14.01
CA THR A 250 6.79 14.63 15.39
C THR A 250 5.80 13.65 16.02
N ASP A 251 4.50 13.94 15.91
CA ASP A 251 3.42 13.08 16.42
C ASP A 251 3.42 11.71 15.73
N LEU A 252 3.73 11.67 14.43
CA LEU A 252 3.82 10.44 13.65
C LEU A 252 4.99 9.55 14.11
N GLN A 253 6.15 10.15 14.41
CA GLN A 253 7.30 9.40 14.93
C GLN A 253 7.01 8.81 16.32
N GLU A 254 6.35 9.58 17.20
CA GLU A 254 5.98 9.09 18.52
C GLU A 254 4.92 7.99 18.46
N SER A 255 3.88 8.15 17.62
CA SER A 255 2.80 7.17 17.48
C SER A 255 3.29 5.88 16.83
N ALA A 256 4.13 5.95 15.79
CA ALA A 256 4.69 4.77 15.14
C ALA A 256 5.45 3.87 16.13
N ALA A 257 6.22 4.46 17.05
CA ALA A 257 6.95 3.73 18.08
C ALA A 257 6.04 3.02 19.09
N ARG A 258 4.83 3.54 19.35
CA ARG A 258 3.87 2.98 20.32
C ARG A 258 2.97 1.91 19.70
N GLU A 259 2.64 2.04 18.42
CA GLU A 259 1.57 1.30 17.74
C GLU A 259 2.06 0.11 16.91
N GLY A 260 3.36 -0.22 16.98
CA GLY A 260 3.95 -1.31 16.20
C GLY A 260 3.93 -1.07 14.68
N SER A 261 3.86 0.20 14.25
CA SER A 261 3.97 0.58 12.85
C SER A 261 5.44 0.71 12.46
N GLU A 262 5.81 0.25 11.27
CA GLU A 262 7.18 0.39 10.79
C GLU A 262 7.33 1.76 10.10
N LEU A 263 8.04 2.69 10.75
CA LEU A 263 8.42 3.96 10.16
C LEU A 263 9.85 3.85 9.61
N LEU A 264 10.00 4.01 8.30
CA LEU A 264 11.28 3.93 7.61
C LEU A 264 11.67 5.29 7.02
N ARG A 265 12.86 5.73 7.39
CA ARG A 265 13.53 6.89 6.79
C ARG A 265 14.70 6.40 5.93
N SER A 266 14.42 6.12 4.67
CA SER A 266 15.34 5.43 3.75
C SER A 266 15.11 5.83 2.30
N LYS A 267 15.89 5.27 1.36
CA LYS A 267 15.59 5.40 -0.07
C LYS A 267 14.32 4.62 -0.41
N LEU A 268 13.62 5.06 -1.45
CA LEU A 268 12.39 4.41 -1.91
C LEU A 268 12.58 2.91 -2.22
N GLU A 269 13.70 2.54 -2.82
CA GLU A 269 14.00 1.13 -3.17
C GLU A 269 14.11 0.22 -1.95
N ASP A 270 14.69 0.72 -0.85
CA ASP A 270 14.75 -0.02 0.41
C ASP A 270 13.34 -0.22 0.97
N PHE A 271 12.49 0.81 0.86
CA PHE A 271 11.11 0.75 1.31
C PHE A 271 10.25 -0.22 0.48
N LYS A 272 10.44 -0.27 -0.83
CA LYS A 272 9.78 -1.27 -1.68
C LYS A 272 10.12 -2.70 -1.27
N THR A 273 11.39 -2.93 -0.90
CA THR A 273 11.82 -4.23 -0.39
C THR A 273 11.04 -4.59 0.88
N VAL A 274 10.93 -3.65 1.82
CA VAL A 274 10.15 -3.84 3.06
C VAL A 274 8.66 -4.06 2.80
N ILE A 275 8.07 -3.36 1.81
CA ILE A 275 6.67 -3.59 1.39
C ILE A 275 6.50 -5.04 0.92
N VAL A 276 7.38 -5.53 0.05
CA VAL A 276 7.31 -6.89 -0.49
C VAL A 276 7.48 -7.91 0.63
N ASP A 277 8.51 -7.78 1.47
CA ASP A 277 8.76 -8.68 2.59
C ASP A 277 7.57 -8.73 3.56
N THR A 278 6.96 -7.58 3.84
CA THR A 278 5.78 -7.49 4.71
C THR A 278 4.58 -8.17 4.07
N LEU A 279 4.34 -7.94 2.78
CA LEU A 279 3.23 -8.59 2.07
C LEU A 279 3.43 -10.11 1.98
N GLU A 280 4.65 -10.58 1.79
CA GLU A 280 4.98 -12.02 1.80
C GLU A 280 4.73 -12.63 3.19
N LYS A 281 5.15 -11.95 4.27
CA LYS A 281 4.87 -12.38 5.65
C LYS A 281 3.36 -12.41 5.94
N LEU A 282 2.59 -11.46 5.41
CA LEU A 282 1.14 -11.40 5.59
C LEU A 282 0.37 -12.38 4.71
N ALA A 283 0.94 -12.77 3.57
CA ALA A 283 0.38 -13.77 2.66
C ALA A 283 0.75 -15.21 3.05
N ALA A 284 1.86 -15.40 3.76
CA ALA A 284 2.18 -16.66 4.38
C ALA A 284 1.02 -17.05 5.30
N PRO A 285 0.44 -18.25 5.15
CA PRO A 285 -0.57 -18.70 6.09
C PRO A 285 0.04 -18.58 7.48
N ALA A 286 -0.67 -17.92 8.41
CA ALA A 286 -0.35 -18.02 9.83
C ALA A 286 -0.04 -19.50 10.08
N PRO A 287 1.14 -19.85 10.64
CA PRO A 287 1.58 -21.23 10.72
C PRO A 287 0.38 -22.02 11.20
N SER A 288 -0.17 -22.82 10.28
CA SER A 288 -1.32 -23.61 10.60
C SER A 288 -0.79 -24.48 11.70
N VAL A 289 -1.33 -24.31 12.91
CA VAL A 289 -1.21 -25.36 13.92
C VAL A 289 -1.94 -26.51 13.27
N VAL A 290 -1.20 -27.29 12.49
CA VAL A 290 -1.70 -28.49 11.84
C VAL A 290 -2.01 -29.37 13.03
N ALA A 291 -3.28 -29.41 13.40
CA ALA A 291 -3.81 -30.46 14.25
C ALA A 291 -3.60 -31.76 13.46
N GLY A 292 -2.42 -32.34 13.65
CA GLY A 292 -1.87 -33.34 12.75
C GLY A 292 -0.39 -33.67 12.96
N ASP A 293 0.22 -33.31 14.10
CA ASP A 293 0.96 -34.25 14.96
C ASP A 293 1.16 -33.58 16.32
N SER A 294 1.14 -34.36 17.39
CA SER A 294 1.14 -33.88 18.77
C SER A 294 2.49 -33.32 19.24
N SER A 295 3.00 -32.25 18.63
CA SER A 295 4.18 -31.53 19.14
C SER A 295 3.80 -30.15 19.66
N THR A 296 4.01 -29.93 20.96
CA THR A 296 3.99 -28.60 21.57
C THR A 296 4.97 -27.67 20.84
N PRO A 297 4.54 -26.47 20.39
CA PRO A 297 5.42 -25.53 19.70
C PRO A 297 6.62 -25.14 20.56
N ARG A 298 7.82 -25.11 19.96
CA ARG A 298 9.12 -24.94 20.62
C ARG A 298 9.64 -23.52 20.52
N ILE A 299 9.89 -22.89 21.66
CA ILE A 299 10.49 -21.56 21.74
C ILE A 299 11.92 -21.69 22.24
N TYR A 300 12.89 -21.24 21.45
CA TYR A 300 14.27 -21.14 21.93
C TYR A 300 14.47 -19.81 22.68
N LEU A 301 14.54 -19.90 24.01
CA LEU A 301 14.74 -18.76 24.90
C LEU A 301 16.24 -18.53 25.12
N MET A 302 16.81 -17.61 24.36
CA MET A 302 18.23 -17.26 24.41
C MET A 302 18.48 -16.17 25.45
N PHE A 303 19.43 -16.42 26.35
CA PHE A 303 19.88 -15.48 27.36
C PHE A 303 21.35 -15.74 27.71
N ASP A 304 22.00 -14.76 28.34
CA ASP A 304 23.33 -14.93 28.90
C ASP A 304 23.26 -15.54 30.31
N GLN A 305 24.33 -16.22 30.76
CA GLN A 305 24.36 -16.83 32.09
C GLN A 305 24.06 -15.83 33.22
N SER A 306 24.44 -14.56 33.04
CA SER A 306 24.14 -13.47 33.99
C SER A 306 22.64 -13.19 34.18
N ASP A 307 21.80 -13.54 33.20
CA ASP A 307 20.37 -13.24 33.20
C ASP A 307 19.49 -14.40 33.72
N ARG A 308 20.11 -15.53 34.10
CA ARG A 308 19.41 -16.80 34.41
C ARG A 308 18.28 -16.66 35.43
N GLU A 309 18.49 -15.90 36.51
CA GLU A 309 17.48 -15.74 37.57
C GLU A 309 16.24 -14.98 37.07
N THR A 310 16.41 -14.00 36.17
CA THR A 310 15.30 -13.19 35.68
C THR A 310 14.50 -13.94 34.61
N VAL A 311 15.18 -14.82 33.87
CA VAL A 311 14.59 -15.60 32.77
C VAL A 311 13.67 -16.71 33.26
N THR A 312 13.84 -17.21 34.50
CA THR A 312 12.97 -18.26 35.06
C THR A 312 11.48 -17.88 35.02
N ALA A 313 11.14 -16.62 35.28
CA ALA A 313 9.75 -16.15 35.20
C ALA A 313 9.18 -16.18 33.76
N ILE A 314 10.03 -16.00 32.75
CA ILE A 314 9.66 -16.06 31.33
C ILE A 314 9.48 -17.52 30.90
N ASP A 315 10.40 -18.39 31.31
CA ASP A 315 10.33 -19.83 31.08
C ASP A 315 9.03 -20.42 31.64
N ASP A 316 8.72 -20.14 32.92
CA ASP A 316 7.47 -20.55 33.57
C ASP A 316 6.23 -20.02 32.85
N TYR A 317 6.25 -18.77 32.39
CA TYR A 317 5.13 -18.18 31.67
C TYR A 317 4.89 -18.87 30.33
N LEU A 318 5.94 -19.13 29.55
CA LEU A 318 5.84 -19.81 28.26
C LEU A 318 5.38 -21.25 28.43
N TYR A 319 5.91 -21.97 29.42
CA TYR A 319 5.47 -23.32 29.76
C TYR A 319 3.97 -23.36 30.10
N ASN A 320 3.50 -22.44 30.96
CA ASN A 320 2.08 -22.33 31.33
C ASN A 320 1.15 -21.98 30.16
N LYS A 321 1.69 -21.44 29.07
CA LYS A 321 0.96 -21.16 27.82
C LYS A 321 0.98 -22.32 26.82
N GLY A 322 1.63 -23.44 27.16
CA GLY A 322 1.66 -24.65 26.35
C GLY A 322 2.81 -24.72 25.35
N PHE A 323 3.87 -23.92 25.53
CA PHE A 323 5.08 -23.97 24.72
C PHE A 323 6.14 -24.88 25.35
N GLU A 324 6.94 -25.56 24.51
CA GLU A 324 8.16 -26.25 24.93
C GLU A 324 9.33 -25.26 24.86
N VAL A 325 9.96 -24.94 25.99
CA VAL A 325 11.05 -23.96 26.03
C VAL A 325 12.39 -24.67 25.92
N LEU A 326 13.17 -24.31 24.89
CA LEU A 326 14.57 -24.74 24.76
C LEU A 326 15.45 -23.69 25.43
N LEU A 327 16.42 -24.14 26.24
CA LEU A 327 17.34 -23.26 26.95
C LEU A 327 18.79 -23.43 26.42
N PRO A 328 19.60 -22.37 26.42
CA PRO A 328 21.04 -22.46 26.15
C PRO A 328 21.74 -23.32 27.21
N VAL A 329 22.73 -24.08 26.76
CA VAL A 329 23.63 -24.84 27.64
C VAL A 329 24.88 -24.01 27.88
N PHE A 330 25.21 -23.78 29.16
CA PHE A 330 26.37 -22.98 29.57
C PHE A 330 27.54 -23.82 30.09
N GLU A 331 27.31 -25.12 30.34
CA GLU A 331 28.31 -26.05 30.88
C GLU A 331 28.64 -27.13 29.84
N GLY A 332 29.93 -27.33 29.55
CA GLY A 332 30.38 -28.29 28.54
C GLY A 332 31.61 -27.77 27.78
N ASN A 333 32.09 -28.54 26.80
CA ASN A 333 33.10 -28.02 25.88
C ASN A 333 32.45 -27.08 24.84
N GLU A 334 33.22 -26.15 24.29
CA GLU A 334 32.68 -25.13 23.37
C GLU A 334 32.06 -25.71 22.09
N SER A 335 32.58 -26.85 21.63
CA SER A 335 32.04 -27.58 20.47
C SER A 335 30.61 -28.06 20.72
N ASP A 336 30.37 -28.72 21.85
CA ASP A 336 29.07 -29.26 22.24
C ASP A 336 28.06 -28.12 22.44
N ILE A 337 28.47 -27.03 23.10
CA ILE A 337 27.61 -25.85 23.30
C ILE A 337 27.19 -25.25 21.94
N ARG A 338 28.11 -25.18 20.96
CA ARG A 338 27.78 -24.69 19.61
C ARG A 338 26.88 -25.64 18.84
N GLU A 339 27.07 -26.95 18.96
CA GLU A 339 26.19 -27.94 18.30
C GLU A 339 24.78 -27.89 18.88
N ILE A 340 24.63 -27.83 20.20
CA ILE A 340 23.32 -27.69 20.86
C ILE A 340 22.65 -26.39 20.46
N HIS A 341 23.40 -25.28 20.41
CA HIS A 341 22.86 -24.00 19.94
C HIS A 341 22.32 -24.08 18.50
N LYS A 342 23.07 -24.71 17.59
CA LYS A 342 22.65 -24.92 16.20
C LYS A 342 21.45 -25.85 16.11
N GLU A 343 21.41 -26.90 16.90
CA GLU A 343 20.29 -27.83 16.93
C GLU A 343 19.03 -27.14 17.44
N ASN A 344 19.12 -26.36 18.51
CA ASN A 344 18.00 -25.56 19.02
C ASN A 344 17.47 -24.59 17.97
N LEU A 345 18.35 -23.90 17.23
CA LEU A 345 17.95 -23.03 16.11
C LEU A 345 17.28 -23.80 14.97
N ARG A 346 17.63 -25.07 14.77
CA ARG A 346 17.07 -25.93 13.70
C ARG A 346 15.70 -26.50 14.07
N ILE A 347 15.44 -26.74 15.36
CA ILE A 347 14.22 -27.41 15.82
C ILE A 347 13.20 -26.47 16.46
N CYS A 348 13.55 -25.21 16.73
CA CYS A 348 12.62 -24.25 17.31
C CYS A 348 11.68 -23.66 16.26
N ASP A 349 10.44 -23.39 16.67
CA ASP A 349 9.45 -22.68 15.85
C ASP A 349 9.60 -21.16 15.98
N ALA A 350 10.17 -20.70 17.10
CA ALA A 350 10.44 -19.28 17.36
C ALA A 350 11.66 -19.10 18.28
N VAL A 351 12.30 -17.93 18.17
CA VAL A 351 13.41 -17.53 19.05
C VAL A 351 13.01 -16.29 19.84
N LEU A 352 13.25 -16.32 21.15
CA LEU A 352 13.12 -15.19 22.05
C LEU A 352 14.49 -14.88 22.66
N ILE A 353 15.04 -13.69 22.40
CA ILE A 353 16.30 -13.24 23.02
C ILE A 353 15.96 -12.33 24.20
N TYR A 354 16.35 -12.74 25.40
CA TYR A 354 16.29 -11.91 26.61
C TYR A 354 17.64 -11.24 26.85
N TYR A 355 17.60 -9.94 27.15
CA TYR A 355 18.78 -9.10 27.32
C TYR A 355 18.55 -8.11 28.47
N ASN A 356 19.29 -8.26 29.57
CA ASN A 356 19.27 -7.31 30.68
C ASN A 356 20.69 -7.02 31.22
N GLN A 357 21.38 -8.03 31.75
CA GLN A 357 22.75 -7.91 32.27
C GLN A 357 23.82 -8.35 31.28
N ALA A 358 23.42 -9.00 30.19
CA ALA A 358 24.33 -9.43 29.13
C ALA A 358 25.07 -8.26 28.47
N SER A 359 26.24 -8.54 27.87
CA SER A 359 27.03 -7.53 27.16
C SER A 359 26.47 -7.21 25.76
N GLU A 360 26.58 -5.97 25.32
CA GLU A 360 26.15 -5.54 23.98
C GLU A 360 26.81 -6.33 22.81
N PRO A 361 28.10 -6.73 22.90
CA PRO A 361 28.70 -7.62 21.89
C PRO A 361 28.02 -8.99 21.80
N TRP A 362 27.51 -9.53 22.92
CA TRP A 362 26.84 -10.83 22.95
C TRP A 362 25.53 -10.81 22.17
N ILE A 363 24.69 -9.79 22.35
CA ILE A 363 23.41 -9.68 21.62
C ILE A 363 23.65 -9.50 20.11
N ASN A 364 24.64 -8.70 19.73
CA ASN A 364 25.03 -8.53 18.33
C ASN A 364 25.53 -9.84 17.70
N PHE A 365 26.27 -10.65 18.46
CA PHE A 365 26.69 -11.98 18.02
C PHE A 365 25.48 -12.91 17.82
N LYS A 366 24.54 -12.95 18.76
CA LYS A 366 23.32 -13.78 18.67
C LYS A 366 22.39 -13.36 17.54
N MET A 367 22.23 -12.07 17.28
CA MET A 367 21.48 -11.56 16.14
C MET A 367 22.10 -11.97 14.79
N ASN A 368 23.44 -12.05 14.72
CA ASN A 368 24.13 -12.53 13.53
C ASN A 368 24.02 -14.05 13.34
N ASP A 369 23.99 -14.83 14.44
CA ASP A 369 23.73 -16.27 14.38
C ASP A 369 22.35 -16.54 13.79
N LEU A 370 21.31 -15.78 14.19
CA LEU A 370 19.96 -15.89 13.62
C LEU A 370 19.90 -15.59 12.12
N ARG A 371 20.60 -14.56 11.65
CA ARG A 371 20.67 -14.23 10.21
C ARG A 371 21.33 -15.31 9.37
N LYS A 372 22.17 -16.15 9.99
CA LYS A 372 22.91 -17.24 9.33
C LYS A 372 22.24 -18.60 9.52
N ALA A 373 21.22 -18.69 10.38
CA ALA A 373 20.53 -19.94 10.62
C ALA A 373 19.77 -20.36 9.35
N PRO A 374 19.99 -21.59 8.83
CA PRO A 374 19.14 -22.14 7.80
C PRO A 374 17.78 -22.43 8.45
N GLY A 375 16.81 -21.56 8.18
CA GLY A 375 15.42 -21.75 8.61
C GLY A 375 14.80 -23.03 8.08
#